data_AF-A0A2D1SVG6-F1
#
_entry.id   AF-A0A2D1SVG6-F1
#
_cell.length_a   1.000
_cell.length_b   1.000
_cell.length_c   1.000
_cell.angle_alpha   90.00
_cell.angle_beta   90.00
_cell.angle_gamma   90.00
#
_symmetry.space_group_name_H-M   'P 1'
#
loop_
_entity.id
_entity.type
_entity.pdbx_description
1 polymer ?
#
loop_
_entity_poly.entity_id
_entity_poly.type
_entity_poly.pdbx_seq_one_letter_code
_entity_poly.pdbx_strand_id
1 'polypeptide(L)' 'MEIGREEGKKEGVEEGKIETIRNGLRNGFDLEALALLTGYSLEEIKEIINWLETSKCPPINNLPYQNV' A
#
# COMPACT_ATOMS: atom_id res chain seq x y z
N MET A 1 -32.24 -0.18 -6.38
CA MET A 1 -30.96 -0.31 -7.12
C MET A 1 -29.98 0.68 -6.51
N GLU A 2 -29.41 0.34 -5.36
CA GLU A 2 -28.57 1.27 -4.57
C GLU A 2 -27.14 0.72 -4.35
N ILE A 3 -27.00 -0.60 -4.42
CA ILE A 3 -25.77 -1.35 -4.09
C ILE A 3 -24.59 -0.97 -5.00
N GLY A 4 -24.83 -0.82 -6.32
CA GLY A 4 -23.74 -0.55 -7.27
C GLY A 4 -23.06 0.82 -7.13
N ARG A 5 -23.66 1.78 -6.41
CA ARG A 5 -23.09 3.12 -6.22
C ARG A 5 -22.20 3.23 -4.98
N GLU A 6 -22.46 2.39 -3.98
CA GLU A 6 -21.66 2.33 -2.76
C GLU A 6 -20.38 1.52 -2.98
N GLU A 7 -20.46 0.40 -3.71
CA GLU A 7 -19.30 -0.47 -4.01
C GLU A 7 -18.26 0.27 -4.87
N GLY A 8 -18.68 0.90 -5.97
CA GLY A 8 -17.75 1.63 -6.84
C GLY A 8 -17.09 2.85 -6.18
N LYS A 9 -17.74 3.45 -5.17
CA LYS A 9 -17.15 4.54 -4.39
C LYS A 9 -16.10 4.02 -3.39
N LYS A 10 -16.30 2.82 -2.86
CA LYS A 10 -15.37 2.18 -1.94
C LYS A 10 -14.10 1.72 -2.67
N GLU A 11 -14.26 1.05 -3.81
CA GLU A 11 -13.15 0.59 -4.65
C GLU A 11 -12.29 1.76 -5.14
N GLY A 12 -12.91 2.84 -5.65
CA GLY A 12 -12.15 3.99 -6.14
C GLY A 12 -11.37 4.75 -5.04
N VAL A 13 -11.86 4.75 -3.81
CA VAL A 13 -11.14 5.36 -2.67
C VAL A 13 -9.95 4.50 -2.28
N GLU A 14 -10.08 3.18 -2.33
CA GLU A 14 -9.02 2.24 -1.97
C GLU A 14 -7.91 2.20 -3.02
N GLU A 15 -8.27 2.17 -4.31
CA GLU A 15 -7.31 2.25 -5.42
C GLU A 15 -6.49 3.56 -5.37
N GLY A 16 -7.14 4.70 -5.15
CA GLY A 16 -6.45 6.00 -5.08
C GLY A 16 -5.44 6.09 -3.94
N LYS A 17 -5.73 5.44 -2.80
CA LYS A 17 -4.79 5.39 -1.68
C LYS A 17 -3.59 4.50 -1.97
N ILE A 18 -3.80 3.33 -2.57
CA ILE A 18 -2.71 2.44 -2.98
C ILE A 18 -1.80 3.14 -4.01
N GLU A 19 -2.39 3.88 -4.95
CA GLU A 19 -1.62 4.65 -5.93
C GLU A 19 -0.80 5.77 -5.27
N THR A 20 -1.35 6.41 -4.25
CA THR A 20 -0.65 7.42 -3.42
C THR A 20 0.56 6.80 -2.72
N ILE A 21 0.40 5.62 -2.10
CA ILE A 21 1.51 4.87 -1.47
C ILE A 21 2.57 4.54 -2.51
N ARG A 22 2.18 3.96 -3.65
CA ARG A 22 3.09 3.57 -4.74
C ARG A 22 3.88 4.77 -5.27
N ASN A 23 3.21 5.89 -5.53
CA ASN A 23 3.85 7.10 -6.05
C ASN A 23 4.75 7.74 -4.99
N GLY A 24 4.32 7.78 -3.73
CA GLY A 24 5.12 8.27 -2.62
C GLY A 24 6.44 7.52 -2.47
N LEU A 25 6.39 6.18 -2.49
CA LEU A 25 7.59 5.33 -2.43
C LEU A 25 8.54 5.59 -3.60
N ARG A 26 8.01 5.75 -4.82
CA ARG A 26 8.82 6.09 -6.01
C ARG A 26 9.49 7.46 -5.90
N ASN A 27 8.90 8.39 -5.15
CA ASN A 27 9.43 9.73 -4.93
C ASN A 27 10.26 9.83 -3.63
N GLY A 28 10.47 8.72 -2.92
CA GLY A 28 11.28 8.68 -1.69
C GLY A 28 10.58 9.24 -0.45
N PHE A 29 9.25 9.22 -0.40
CA PHE A 29 8.52 9.57 0.82
C PHE A 29 8.68 8.50 1.90
N ASP A 30 8.81 8.96 3.14
CA ASP A 30 8.87 8.07 4.30
C ASP A 30 7.52 7.41 4.60
N LEU A 31 7.56 6.22 5.17
CA LEU A 31 6.37 5.43 5.50
C LEU A 31 5.42 6.18 6.46
N GLU A 32 5.96 6.98 7.39
CA GLU A 32 5.18 7.80 8.32
C GLU A 32 4.39 8.90 7.60
N ALA A 33 4.99 9.53 6.59
CA ALA A 33 4.31 10.53 5.78
C ALA A 33 3.17 9.89 4.95
N LEU A 34 3.41 8.68 4.42
CA LEU A 34 2.39 7.94 3.68
C LEU A 34 1.25 7.46 4.59
N ALA A 35 1.55 7.06 5.83
CA ALA A 35 0.56 6.71 6.84
C ALA A 35 -0.37 7.89 7.13
N LEU A 36 0.22 9.06 7.35
CA LEU A 36 -0.53 10.29 7.60
C LEU A 36 -1.42 10.69 6.42
N LEU A 37 -0.91 10.58 5.19
CA LEU A 37 -1.63 10.99 3.97
C LEU A 37 -2.79 10.07 3.61
N THR A 38 -2.62 8.76 3.83
CA THR A 38 -3.58 7.73 3.38
C THR A 38 -4.53 7.30 4.49
N GLY A 39 -4.16 7.58 5.74
CA GLY A 39 -4.86 7.14 6.95
C GLY A 39 -4.62 5.67 7.28
N TYR A 40 -3.69 4.99 6.60
CA TYR A 40 -3.27 3.64 6.95
C TYR A 40 -2.22 3.65 8.06
N SER A 41 -2.18 2.58 8.82
CA SER A 41 -1.09 2.30 9.74
C SER A 41 0.19 1.94 9.00
N LEU A 42 1.32 2.03 9.70
CA LEU A 42 2.61 1.59 9.17
C LEU A 42 2.62 0.08 8.84
N GLU A 43 1.88 -0.73 9.57
CA GLU A 43 1.75 -2.17 9.31
C GLU A 43 0.98 -2.42 8.01
N GLU A 44 -0.18 -1.79 7.83
CA GLU A 44 -0.98 -1.88 6.60
C GLU A 44 -0.18 -1.40 5.38
N ILE A 45 0.57 -0.31 5.51
CA ILE A 45 1.44 0.18 4.42
C ILE A 45 2.52 -0.85 4.09
N LYS A 46 3.14 -1.51 5.07
CA LYS A 46 4.12 -2.58 4.81
C LYS A 46 3.48 -3.77 4.11
N GLU A 47 2.26 -4.15 4.48
CA GLU A 47 1.51 -5.21 3.79
C GLU A 47 1.21 -4.83 2.34
N ILE A 48 0.76 -3.60 2.10
CA ILE A 48 0.52 -3.06 0.76
C ILE A 48 1.83 -3.04 -0.05
N ILE A 49 2.94 -2.60 0.54
CA ILE A 49 4.26 -2.63 -0.10
C ILE A 49 4.65 -4.04 -0.48
N ASN A 50 4.57 -4.98 0.47
CA ASN A 50 4.86 -6.39 0.23
C ASN A 50 3.96 -6.97 -0.87
N TRP A 51 2.68 -6.58 -0.91
CA TRP A 51 1.76 -6.95 -1.99
C TRP A 51 2.14 -6.34 -3.35
N LEU A 52 2.56 -5.07 -3.37
CA LEU A 52 3.02 -4.37 -4.57
C LEU A 52 4.35 -4.94 -5.10
N GLU A 53 5.22 -5.41 -4.21
CA GLU A 53 6.48 -6.08 -4.56
C GLU A 53 6.24 -7.51 -5.03
N THR A 54 5.32 -8.26 -4.42
CA THR A 54 5.03 -9.66 -4.81
C THR A 54 4.28 -9.77 -6.15
N SER A 55 3.56 -8.73 -6.57
CA SER A 55 2.89 -8.68 -7.87
C SER A 55 3.83 -8.29 -9.04
N LYS A 56 5.07 -7.89 -8.77
CA LYS A 56 6.19 -7.97 -9.73
C LYS A 56 7.08 -9.12 -9.27
N CYS A 57 6.95 -10.31 -9.87
CA CYS A 57 7.78 -11.51 -9.65
C CYS A 57 8.91 -11.35 -8.60
N PRO A 58 8.85 -12.06 -7.46
CA PRO A 58 9.68 -11.76 -6.31
C PRO A 58 11.17 -11.69 -6.69
N PRO A 59 11.90 -10.62 -6.33
CA PRO A 59 13.35 -10.69 -6.32
C PRO A 59 13.74 -11.74 -5.27
N ILE A 60 14.37 -12.80 -5.76
CA ILE A 60 15.01 -13.85 -4.99
C ILE A 60 16.00 -13.18 -4.01
N ASN A 61 15.81 -13.37 -2.70
CA ASN A 61 16.62 -12.86 -1.57
C ASN A 61 16.54 -11.33 -1.34
N ASN A 62 16.33 -10.78 -0.13
CA ASN A 62 16.70 -11.28 1.20
C ASN A 62 16.01 -10.38 2.24
N LEU A 63 15.09 -10.90 3.06
CA LEU A 63 14.81 -10.32 4.38
C LEU A 63 14.46 -11.43 5.36
N PRO A 64 15.42 -11.88 6.17
CA PRO A 64 15.19 -12.02 7.57
C PRO A 64 15.65 -10.71 8.22
N TYR A 65 14.70 -9.91 8.72
CA TYR A 65 14.99 -9.18 9.95
C TYR A 65 15.28 -10.27 10.99
N GLN A 66 16.56 -10.63 11.11
CA GLN A 66 17.05 -11.50 12.17
C GLN A 66 16.95 -10.70 13.47
N ASN A 67 15.86 -10.87 14.19
CA ASN A 67 15.84 -10.68 15.63
C ASN A 67 16.07 -12.06 16.26
N VAL A 68 17.34 -12.38 16.53
CA VAL A 68 17.95 -13.02 17.72
C VAL A 68 19.23 -13.77 17.36
#